data_AF-A0A0B0EAV4-F1
#
_entry.id   AF-A0A0B0EAV4-F1
#
_cell.length_a   1.000
_cell.length_b   1.000
_cell.length_c   1.000
_cell.angle_alpha   90.00
_cell.angle_beta   90.00
_cell.angle_gamma   90.00
#
_symmetry.space_group_name_H-M   'P 1'
#
loop_
_entity.id
_entity.type
_entity.pdbx_description
1 polymer ?
#
loop_
_entity_poly.entity_id
_entity_poly.type
_entity_poly.pdbx_seq_one_letter_code
_entity_poly.pdbx_strand_id
1 'polypeptide(L)'
;MLLVKHPYFNNTRTGKNYETTMKKVFQCHAPSWQGWVNDEIKIDTQAVQNSISSLLLKKHNFKLAFFPTIKVSDIPDYYSTTQDNFYNGGKSQRKVQRCIAPWTQTMVYPNGDIVFCNDNPDYVLGNVRTERFSDIWNNNKSRKFRKFIKKNVLPICSRCCGLHYHPFYRSGKSLKSLENTVF
;
A
#
# COMPACT_ATOMS: atom_id res chain seq x y z
N MET A 1 1.95 16.21 -14.72
CA MET A 1 0.91 15.71 -13.79
C MET A 1 1.45 15.91 -12.39
N LEU A 2 0.72 16.62 -11.53
CA LEU A 2 1.02 16.74 -10.10
C LEU A 2 0.25 15.65 -9.35
N LEU A 3 0.98 14.76 -8.69
CA LEU A 3 0.43 13.68 -7.87
C LEU A 3 0.67 14.00 -6.39
N VAL A 4 -0.39 14.32 -5.66
CA VAL A 4 -0.33 14.57 -4.22
C VAL A 4 -0.62 13.26 -3.49
N LYS A 5 0.34 12.78 -2.68
CA LYS A 5 0.16 11.55 -1.91
C LYS A 5 -0.30 11.90 -0.50
N HIS A 6 -1.35 11.24 -0.04
CA HIS A 6 -1.68 11.21 1.38
C HIS A 6 -0.57 10.45 2.14
N PRO A 7 -0.30 10.82 3.39
CA PRO A 7 0.75 10.20 4.18
C PRO A 7 0.41 8.74 4.48
N TYR A 8 1.41 7.87 4.35
CA TYR A 8 1.35 6.51 4.84
C TYR A 8 1.74 6.47 6.32
N PHE A 9 0.89 5.89 7.16
CA PHE A 9 1.11 5.73 8.59
C PHE A 9 0.37 4.51 9.11
N ASN A 10 0.76 4.04 10.29
CA ASN A 10 0.09 2.98 11.06
C ASN A 10 -0.09 3.41 12.52
N ASN A 11 -0.94 2.69 13.26
CA ASN A 11 -0.98 2.80 14.73
C ASN A 11 -0.28 1.57 15.35
N THR A 12 0.06 1.69 16.64
CA THR A 12 0.74 0.65 17.41
C THR A 12 -0.02 -0.67 17.39
N ARG A 13 -1.36 -0.63 17.43
CA ARG A 13 -2.19 -1.83 17.38
C ARG A 13 -2.06 -2.55 16.02
N THR A 14 -2.12 -1.84 14.90
CA THR A 14 -1.91 -2.40 13.54
C THR A 14 -0.54 -3.04 13.43
N GLY A 15 0.49 -2.36 13.92
CA GLY A 15 1.87 -2.83 13.91
C GLY A 15 2.07 -4.12 14.68
N LYS A 16 1.57 -4.19 15.91
CA LYS A 16 1.60 -5.41 16.74
C LYS A 16 0.82 -6.57 16.11
N ASN A 17 -0.32 -6.29 15.48
CA ASN A 17 -1.08 -7.30 14.74
C ASN A 17 -0.29 -7.84 13.54
N TYR A 18 0.44 -6.96 12.85
CA TYR A 18 1.33 -7.36 11.77
C TYR A 18 2.47 -8.25 12.27
N GLU A 19 3.21 -7.84 13.30
CA GLU A 19 4.27 -8.67 13.89
C GLU A 19 3.77 -10.04 14.34
N THR A 20 2.61 -10.08 15.00
CA THR A 20 1.98 -11.33 15.43
C THR A 20 1.69 -12.24 14.25
N THR A 21 1.18 -11.67 13.15
CA THR A 21 0.92 -12.40 11.90
C THR A 21 2.22 -12.90 11.28
N MET A 22 3.26 -12.06 11.22
CA MET A 22 4.55 -12.40 10.64
C MET A 22 5.25 -13.50 11.43
N LYS A 23 5.23 -13.43 12.76
CA LYS A 23 5.75 -14.47 13.63
C LYS A 23 4.99 -15.79 13.46
N LYS A 24 3.66 -15.76 13.50
CA LYS A 24 2.82 -16.98 13.41
C LYS A 24 2.87 -17.66 12.04
N VAL A 25 2.77 -16.87 10.97
CA VAL A 25 2.64 -17.40 9.60
C VAL A 25 4.02 -17.59 8.98
N PHE A 26 4.89 -16.60 9.08
CA PHE A 26 6.15 -16.54 8.35
C PHE A 26 7.38 -16.89 9.19
N GLN A 27 7.23 -16.99 10.51
CA GLN A 27 8.32 -17.29 11.45
C GLN A 27 9.47 -16.28 11.36
N CYS A 28 9.13 -15.00 11.14
CA CYS A 28 10.11 -13.92 11.08
C CYS A 28 9.75 -12.81 12.08
N HIS A 29 10.79 -12.11 12.54
CA HIS A 29 10.65 -10.83 13.20
C HIS A 29 10.33 -9.76 12.15
N ALA A 30 9.45 -8.80 12.48
CA ALA A 30 8.96 -7.84 11.50
C ALA A 30 8.77 -6.43 12.08
N PRO A 31 9.86 -5.72 12.43
CA PRO A 31 9.80 -4.45 13.13
C PRO A 31 9.58 -3.24 12.22
N SER A 32 9.61 -3.38 10.89
CA SER A 32 9.63 -2.21 9.98
C SER A 32 8.45 -1.24 10.14
N TRP A 33 7.31 -1.72 10.65
CA TRP A 33 6.14 -0.89 10.93
C TRP A 33 6.41 0.23 11.95
N GLN A 34 7.40 0.06 12.84
CA GLN A 34 7.71 1.00 13.93
C GLN A 34 8.10 2.38 13.40
N GLY A 35 8.75 2.44 12.23
CA GLY A 35 9.11 3.71 11.57
C GLY A 35 7.91 4.52 11.05
N TRP A 36 6.72 3.93 11.03
CA TRP A 36 5.50 4.52 10.47
C TRP A 36 4.42 4.80 11.52
N VAL A 37 4.74 4.63 12.81
CA VAL A 37 3.76 4.70 13.89
C VAL A 37 3.37 6.15 14.18
N ASN A 38 2.07 6.39 14.15
CA ASN A 38 1.47 7.58 14.71
C ASN A 38 0.12 7.23 15.35
N ASP A 39 0.11 7.13 16.69
CA ASP A 39 -1.10 6.83 17.46
C ASP A 39 -2.01 8.06 17.61
N GLU A 40 -1.46 9.26 17.47
CA GLU A 40 -2.16 10.54 17.60
C GLU A 40 -1.98 11.42 16.36
N ILE A 41 -2.98 11.43 15.49
CA ILE A 41 -2.97 12.28 14.30
C ILE A 41 -3.62 13.62 14.58
N LYS A 42 -2.80 14.67 14.63
CA LYS A 42 -3.23 16.07 14.80
C LYS A 42 -3.42 16.76 13.45
N ILE A 43 -4.13 16.11 12.53
CA ILE A 43 -4.44 16.68 11.22
C ILE A 43 -5.86 17.24 11.26
N ASP A 44 -6.00 18.53 10.92
CA ASP A 44 -7.29 19.16 10.72
C ASP A 44 -7.91 18.63 9.42
N THR A 45 -8.75 17.61 9.56
CA THR A 45 -9.39 16.93 8.42
C THR A 45 -10.35 17.84 7.67
N GLN A 46 -10.96 18.82 8.34
CA GLN A 46 -11.84 19.80 7.69
C GLN A 46 -11.03 20.76 6.81
N ALA A 47 -9.87 21.24 7.31
CA ALA A 47 -8.97 22.05 6.51
C ALA A 47 -8.44 21.28 5.27
N VAL A 48 -8.12 20.00 5.42
CA VAL A 48 -7.71 19.13 4.31
C VAL A 48 -8.85 18.96 3.29
N GLN A 49 -10.08 18.68 3.75
CA GLN A 49 -11.25 18.59 2.89
C GLN A 49 -11.50 19.87 2.08
N ASN A 50 -11.43 21.03 2.74
CA ASN A 50 -11.62 22.33 2.11
C ASN A 50 -10.53 22.61 1.07
N SER A 51 -9.28 22.30 1.41
CA SER A 51 -8.12 22.50 0.52
C SER A 51 -8.22 21.62 -0.73
N ILE A 52 -8.52 20.32 -0.55
CA ILE A 52 -8.65 19.39 -1.68
C ILE A 52 -9.83 19.79 -2.57
N SER A 53 -10.98 20.16 -1.99
CA SER A 53 -12.14 20.62 -2.76
C SER A 53 -11.82 21.87 -3.58
N SER A 54 -11.15 22.86 -2.96
CA SER A 54 -10.71 24.09 -3.65
C SER A 54 -9.74 23.79 -4.80
N LEU A 55 -8.81 22.85 -4.61
CA LEU A 55 -7.88 22.45 -5.65
C LEU A 55 -8.58 21.73 -6.82
N LEU A 56 -9.57 20.88 -6.54
CA LEU A 56 -10.31 20.14 -7.57
C LEU A 56 -11.24 21.03 -8.40
N LEU A 57 -11.79 22.11 -7.81
CA LEU A 57 -12.67 23.06 -8.51
C LEU A 57 -11.92 24.04 -9.42
N LYS A 58 -10.61 24.24 -9.21
CA LYS A 58 -9.80 25.16 -10.01
C LYS A 58 -9.31 24.49 -11.29
N LYS A 59 -9.31 25.26 -12.38
CA LYS A 59 -8.63 24.85 -13.62
C LYS A 59 -7.12 25.03 -13.45
N HIS A 60 -6.37 23.97 -13.71
CA HIS A 60 -4.91 23.98 -13.71
C HIS A 60 -4.38 23.75 -15.12
N ASN A 61 -3.19 24.25 -15.43
CA ASN A 61 -2.46 23.93 -16.66
C ASN A 61 -1.74 22.55 -16.57
N PHE A 62 -1.93 21.82 -15.48
CA PHE A 62 -1.42 20.47 -15.27
C PHE A 62 -2.54 19.54 -14.79
N LYS A 63 -2.39 18.24 -15.05
CA LYS A 63 -3.25 17.20 -14.46
C LYS A 63 -2.95 17.09 -12.96
N LEU A 64 -3.97 17.25 -12.11
CA LEU A 64 -3.90 17.07 -10.66
C LEU A 64 -4.52 15.72 -10.27
N ALA A 65 -3.86 14.97 -9.39
CA ALA A 65 -4.38 13.73 -8.84
C ALA A 65 -3.98 13.56 -7.37
N PHE A 66 -4.82 12.86 -6.60
CA PHE A 66 -4.55 12.49 -5.21
C PHE A 66 -4.44 10.97 -5.08
N PHE A 67 -3.53 10.52 -4.20
CA PHE A 67 -3.25 9.10 -4.03
C PHE A 67 -3.07 8.70 -2.55
N PRO A 68 -3.71 7.61 -2.08
CA PRO A 68 -4.73 6.85 -2.78
C PRO A 68 -5.95 7.72 -3.12
N THR A 69 -6.72 7.29 -4.12
CA THR A 69 -7.95 8.00 -4.50
C THR A 69 -9.00 7.74 -3.43
N ILE A 70 -9.17 8.69 -2.52
CA ILE A 70 -10.20 8.71 -1.48
C ILE A 70 -11.23 9.79 -1.80
N LYS A 71 -12.49 9.58 -1.42
CA LYS A 71 -13.49 10.65 -1.52
C LYS A 71 -13.14 11.73 -0.50
N VAL A 72 -13.43 12.98 -0.82
CA VAL A 72 -13.25 14.09 0.12
C VAL A 72 -14.03 13.83 1.42
N SER A 73 -15.23 13.26 1.33
CA SER A 73 -16.02 12.85 2.50
C SER A 73 -15.34 11.84 3.42
N ASP A 74 -14.43 11.03 2.88
CA ASP A 74 -13.80 9.90 3.60
C ASP A 74 -12.44 10.31 4.20
N ILE A 75 -12.03 11.58 4.05
CA ILE A 75 -10.78 12.12 4.61
C ILE A 75 -10.73 11.96 6.14
N PRO A 76 -11.78 12.30 6.92
CA PRO A 76 -11.74 12.12 8.37
C PRO A 76 -11.45 10.68 8.79
N ASP A 77 -12.09 9.73 8.11
CA ASP A 77 -11.84 8.32 8.36
C ASP A 77 -10.41 7.93 7.96
N TYR A 78 -9.85 8.50 6.87
CA TYR A 78 -8.50 8.16 6.40
C TYR A 78 -7.44 8.47 7.44
N TYR A 79 -7.56 9.66 8.03
CA TYR A 79 -6.66 10.18 9.06
C TYR A 79 -7.00 9.69 10.48
N SER A 80 -8.07 8.89 10.64
CA SER A 80 -8.42 8.31 11.94
C SER A 80 -7.45 7.20 12.36
N THR A 81 -7.08 7.19 13.64
CA THR A 81 -6.34 6.09 14.28
C THR A 81 -7.26 5.10 14.99
N THR A 82 -8.57 5.37 15.05
CA THR A 82 -9.54 4.52 15.76
C THR A 82 -9.78 3.21 15.02
N GLN A 83 -9.74 3.21 13.68
CA GLN A 83 -9.96 2.04 12.85
C GLN A 83 -8.91 1.92 11.73
N ASP A 84 -8.49 0.69 11.46
CA ASP A 84 -7.64 0.35 10.33
C ASP A 84 -8.51 0.17 9.09
N ASN A 85 -8.90 1.29 8.49
CA ASN A 85 -9.69 1.26 7.29
C ASN A 85 -8.79 0.88 6.11
N PHE A 86 -9.04 -0.29 5.55
CA PHE A 86 -8.52 -0.64 4.22
C PHE A 86 -9.19 0.29 3.22
N TYR A 87 -8.53 1.37 2.81
CA TYR A 87 -9.07 2.34 1.82
C TYR A 87 -9.16 1.78 0.40
N ASN A 88 -9.29 0.48 0.25
CA ASN A 88 -9.48 -0.16 -1.04
C ASN A 88 -10.96 -0.28 -1.37
N GLY A 89 -11.67 0.85 -1.32
CA GLY A 89 -13.08 0.93 -1.62
C GLY A 89 -13.92 1.15 -0.38
N GLY A 90 -14.47 2.36 -0.28
CA GLY A 90 -15.72 2.56 0.46
C GLY A 90 -16.81 1.58 -0.03
N LYS A 91 -17.98 1.61 0.61
CA LYS A 91 -19.11 0.68 0.41
C LYS A 91 -19.54 0.39 -1.05
N SER A 92 -18.98 1.06 -2.06
CA SER A 92 -19.42 1.04 -3.45
C SER A 92 -18.39 0.62 -4.54
N GLN A 93 -17.10 0.38 -4.29
CA GLN A 93 -16.18 0.00 -5.40
C GLN A 93 -15.14 -1.06 -4.99
N ARG A 94 -15.17 -2.20 -5.71
CA ARG A 94 -14.30 -3.40 -5.67
C ARG A 94 -13.11 -3.35 -4.68
N LYS A 95 -13.32 -3.95 -3.51
CA LYS A 95 -12.28 -4.33 -2.54
C LYS A 95 -11.06 -4.94 -3.26
N VAL A 96 -9.91 -4.29 -3.19
CA VAL A 96 -8.64 -4.90 -3.64
C VAL A 96 -8.39 -6.12 -2.77
N GLN A 97 -8.66 -7.30 -3.31
CA GLN A 97 -8.65 -8.57 -2.58
C GLN A 97 -7.23 -9.04 -2.23
N ARG A 98 -6.21 -8.53 -2.93
CA ARG A 98 -4.82 -8.96 -2.77
C ARG A 98 -3.84 -7.95 -3.37
N CYS A 99 -2.66 -7.85 -2.78
CA CYS A 99 -1.51 -7.20 -3.38
C CYS A 99 -0.99 -8.05 -4.55
N ILE A 100 -0.75 -7.46 -5.74
CA ILE A 100 -0.15 -8.22 -6.85
C ILE A 100 1.37 -8.31 -6.74
N ALA A 101 2.01 -7.42 -5.97
CA ALA A 101 3.46 -7.21 -6.06
C ALA A 101 4.25 -8.52 -6.05
N PRO A 102 3.90 -9.55 -5.23
CA PRO A 102 4.60 -10.84 -5.24
C PRO A 102 4.67 -11.59 -6.58
N TRP A 103 3.83 -11.26 -7.56
CA TRP A 103 3.79 -11.88 -8.89
C TRP A 103 4.41 -11.02 -9.99
N THR A 104 4.54 -9.72 -9.79
CA THR A 104 4.94 -8.78 -10.85
C THR A 104 6.26 -8.07 -10.58
N GLN A 105 6.68 -7.99 -9.32
CA GLN A 105 7.87 -7.24 -8.93
C GLN A 105 8.51 -7.79 -7.65
N THR A 106 9.76 -7.41 -7.43
CA THR A 106 10.49 -7.60 -6.17
C THR A 106 11.56 -6.51 -6.07
N MET A 107 12.11 -6.32 -4.89
CA MET A 107 13.20 -5.40 -4.66
C MET A 107 14.44 -6.17 -4.23
N VAL A 108 15.58 -5.78 -4.80
CA VAL A 108 16.91 -6.21 -4.39
C VAL A 108 17.53 -5.08 -3.59
N TYR A 109 17.85 -5.32 -2.32
CA TYR A 109 18.47 -4.33 -1.45
C TYR A 109 19.99 -4.26 -1.70
N PRO A 110 20.68 -3.17 -1.30
CA PRO A 110 22.12 -3.02 -1.48
C PRO A 110 22.94 -4.13 -0.82
N ASN A 111 22.40 -4.83 0.17
CA ASN A 111 23.03 -5.99 0.81
C ASN A 111 22.78 -7.32 0.06
N GLY A 112 22.05 -7.29 -1.06
CA GLY A 112 21.68 -8.45 -1.87
C GLY A 112 20.36 -9.10 -1.47
N ASP A 113 19.70 -8.68 -0.39
CA ASP A 113 18.46 -9.29 0.06
C ASP A 113 17.32 -9.02 -0.93
N ILE A 114 16.50 -10.05 -1.17
CA ILE A 114 15.30 -9.95 -1.97
C ILE A 114 14.06 -9.93 -1.07
N VAL A 115 13.17 -8.96 -1.31
CA VAL A 115 11.86 -8.84 -0.64
C VAL A 115 10.73 -8.54 -1.64
N PHE A 116 9.49 -8.92 -1.30
CA PHE A 116 8.32 -8.53 -2.10
C PHE A 116 7.73 -7.17 -1.73
N CYS A 117 7.99 -6.67 -0.52
CA CYS A 117 7.47 -5.38 -0.05
C CYS A 117 8.63 -4.45 0.28
N ASN A 118 8.70 -3.31 -0.39
CA ASN A 118 9.68 -2.26 -0.11
C ASN A 118 9.31 -1.47 1.17
N ASP A 119 8.02 -1.18 1.36
CA ASP A 119 7.58 -0.35 2.49
C ASP A 119 7.79 -1.06 3.84
N ASN A 120 7.76 -2.40 3.83
CA ASN A 120 7.92 -3.24 5.02
C ASN A 120 8.75 -4.49 4.67
N PRO A 121 10.09 -4.36 4.57
CA PRO A 121 10.99 -5.39 4.01
C PRO A 121 11.37 -6.49 5.01
N ASP A 122 10.43 -6.92 5.85
CA ASP A 122 10.70 -7.84 6.97
C ASP A 122 10.81 -9.32 6.56
N TYR A 123 10.28 -9.67 5.38
CA TYR A 123 10.29 -11.06 4.90
C TYR A 123 11.29 -11.27 3.76
N VAL A 124 12.56 -11.47 4.15
CA VAL A 124 13.66 -11.78 3.21
C VAL A 124 13.47 -13.16 2.58
N LEU A 125 13.37 -13.16 1.25
CA LEU A 125 13.13 -14.35 0.43
C LEU A 125 14.40 -15.15 0.16
N GLY A 126 15.55 -14.47 0.08
CA GLY A 126 16.87 -15.01 -0.23
C GLY A 126 17.85 -13.87 -0.55
N ASN A 127 19.10 -14.19 -0.86
CA ASN A 127 20.13 -13.19 -1.17
C ASN A 127 20.81 -13.47 -2.53
N VAL A 128 20.81 -12.49 -3.44
CA VAL A 128 21.35 -12.68 -4.81
C VAL A 128 22.86 -12.86 -4.86
N ARG A 129 23.58 -12.56 -3.77
CA ARG A 129 25.02 -12.76 -3.68
C ARG A 129 25.37 -14.23 -3.47
N THR A 130 24.42 -15.03 -3.01
CA THR A 130 24.62 -16.45 -2.64
C THR A 130 23.72 -17.41 -3.42
N GLU A 131 22.59 -16.94 -3.95
CA GLU A 131 21.61 -17.76 -4.65
C GLU A 131 21.23 -17.13 -6.00
N ARG A 132 20.87 -17.96 -7.00
CA ARG A 132 20.35 -17.44 -8.28
C ARG A 132 18.99 -16.79 -8.06
N PHE A 133 18.76 -15.66 -8.70
CA PHE A 133 17.46 -14.95 -8.64
C PHE A 133 16.27 -15.86 -8.98
N SER A 134 16.39 -16.69 -10.02
CA SER A 134 15.33 -17.63 -10.45
C SER A 134 14.91 -18.59 -9.33
N ASP A 135 15.87 -18.98 -8.51
CA ASP A 135 15.69 -19.96 -7.46
C ASP A 135 15.03 -19.27 -6.26
N ILE A 136 15.50 -18.08 -5.88
CA ILE A 136 14.86 -17.24 -4.86
C ILE A 136 13.41 -16.94 -5.23
N TRP A 137 13.16 -16.50 -6.47
CA TRP A 137 11.83 -16.11 -6.96
C TRP A 137 10.79 -17.22 -6.83
N ASN A 138 11.22 -18.49 -6.90
CA ASN A 138 10.35 -19.65 -6.83
C ASN A 138 10.56 -20.54 -5.60
N ASN A 139 11.40 -20.15 -4.63
CA ASN A 139 11.66 -20.97 -3.45
C ASN A 139 10.45 -21.11 -2.51
N ASN A 140 10.63 -21.87 -1.43
CA ASN A 140 9.59 -22.12 -0.44
C ASN A 140 9.06 -20.83 0.22
N LYS A 141 9.93 -19.87 0.54
CA LYS A 141 9.52 -18.59 1.13
C LYS A 141 8.65 -17.78 0.16
N SER A 142 9.09 -17.65 -1.09
CA SER A 142 8.37 -16.94 -2.15
C SER A 142 6.99 -17.55 -2.42
N ARG A 143 6.91 -18.89 -2.54
CA ARG A 143 5.63 -19.60 -2.71
C ARG A 143 4.72 -19.45 -1.49
N LYS A 144 5.27 -19.52 -0.27
CA LYS A 144 4.54 -19.33 0.99
C LYS A 144 3.90 -17.95 1.06
N PHE A 145 4.65 -16.89 0.75
CA PHE A 145 4.15 -15.52 0.73
C PHE A 145 3.02 -15.33 -0.28
N ARG A 146 3.21 -15.79 -1.53
CA ARG A 146 2.16 -15.73 -2.57
C ARG A 146 0.90 -16.48 -2.17
N LYS A 147 1.02 -17.67 -1.57
CA LYS A 147 -0.13 -18.46 -1.11
C LYS A 147 -0.92 -17.73 -0.02
N PHE A 148 -0.22 -17.07 0.91
CA PHE A 148 -0.85 -16.27 1.96
C PHE A 148 -1.55 -15.03 1.39
N ILE A 149 -0.83 -14.19 0.63
CA ILE A 149 -1.37 -12.92 0.08
C ILE A 149 -2.48 -13.14 -0.95
N LYS A 150 -2.55 -14.32 -1.59
CA LYS A 150 -3.66 -14.65 -2.49
C LYS A 150 -5.03 -14.62 -1.78
N LYS A 151 -5.06 -14.88 -0.47
CA LYS A 151 -6.29 -15.00 0.34
C LYS A 151 -6.38 -14.00 1.49
N ASN A 152 -5.30 -13.27 1.77
CA ASN A 152 -5.17 -12.43 2.95
C ASN A 152 -4.49 -11.11 2.59
N VAL A 153 -4.70 -10.09 3.42
CA VAL A 153 -3.96 -8.84 3.39
C VAL A 153 -3.31 -8.66 4.77
N LEU A 154 -2.07 -8.16 4.80
CA LEU A 154 -1.38 -7.89 6.06
C LEU A 154 -1.97 -6.63 6.72
N PRO A 155 -2.03 -6.54 8.07
CA PRO A 155 -2.64 -5.40 8.76
C PRO A 155 -2.10 -4.02 8.33
N ILE A 156 -0.78 -3.91 8.24
CA ILE A 156 -0.05 -2.70 7.79
C ILE A 156 -0.35 -2.29 6.33
N CYS A 157 -0.95 -3.18 5.54
CA CYS A 157 -1.27 -2.87 4.14
C CYS A 157 -2.55 -2.03 4.00
N SER A 158 -3.25 -1.71 5.10
CA SER A 158 -4.52 -0.94 5.08
C SER A 158 -4.41 0.40 4.36
N ARG A 159 -3.25 1.06 4.43
CA ARG A 159 -2.93 2.32 3.76
C ARG A 159 -1.83 2.19 2.70
N CYS A 160 -1.38 0.96 2.41
CA CYS A 160 -0.23 0.73 1.54
C CYS A 160 -0.52 1.13 0.09
N CYS A 161 0.36 1.97 -0.44
CA CYS A 161 0.26 2.47 -1.80
C CYS A 161 0.23 1.35 -2.85
N GLY A 162 1.02 0.28 -2.68
CA GLY A 162 1.07 -0.85 -3.60
C GLY A 162 -0.25 -1.58 -3.79
N LEU A 163 -1.17 -1.49 -2.81
CA LEU A 163 -2.51 -2.05 -2.92
C LEU A 163 -3.39 -1.20 -3.86
N HIS A 164 -3.17 0.11 -3.88
CA HIS A 164 -3.90 1.08 -4.71
C HIS A 164 -3.26 1.37 -6.08
N TYR A 165 -1.98 1.07 -6.29
CA TYR A 165 -1.31 1.24 -7.59
C TYR A 165 -1.76 0.23 -8.65
N HIS A 166 -2.45 -0.84 -8.26
CA HIS A 166 -2.71 -1.94 -9.19
C HIS A 166 -3.75 -1.69 -10.31
N PRO A 167 -4.66 -0.69 -10.26
CA PRO A 167 -5.41 -0.28 -11.44
C PRO A 167 -4.50 0.18 -12.61
N PHE A 168 -3.30 0.68 -12.32
CA PHE A 168 -2.33 1.14 -13.34
C PHE A 168 -1.58 -0.01 -14.03
N TYR A 169 -1.46 -1.17 -13.39
CA TYR A 169 -0.78 -2.35 -13.96
C TYR A 169 -1.76 -3.35 -14.61
N ARG A 170 -3.07 -3.10 -14.52
CA ARG A 170 -4.12 -3.92 -15.16
C ARG A 170 -4.40 -3.44 -16.59
N SER A 171 -3.46 -3.71 -17.49
CA SER A 171 -3.55 -3.54 -18.95
C SER A 171 -3.59 -2.10 -19.47
N GLY A 172 -2.95 -1.85 -20.62
CA GLY A 172 -2.97 -0.54 -21.30
C GLY A 172 -4.38 0.01 -21.65
N LYS A 173 -5.44 -0.78 -21.46
CA LYS A 173 -6.84 -0.31 -21.56
C LYS A 173 -7.28 0.55 -20.38
N SER A 174 -6.75 0.37 -19.16
CA SER A 174 -7.13 1.18 -17.98
C SER A 174 -6.48 2.57 -17.98
N LEU A 175 -5.37 2.74 -18.69
CA LEU A 175 -4.76 4.05 -18.95
C LEU A 175 -5.66 4.92 -19.84
N LYS A 176 -6.39 4.34 -20.80
CA LYS A 176 -7.35 5.05 -21.65
C LYS A 176 -8.63 5.48 -20.91
N SER A 177 -9.08 4.75 -19.89
CA SER A 177 -10.26 5.17 -19.12
C SER A 177 -10.03 6.42 -18.27
N LEU A 178 -8.78 6.72 -17.91
CA LEU A 178 -8.42 7.95 -17.20
C LEU A 178 -8.38 9.18 -18.12
N GLU A 179 -8.31 9.01 -19.44
CA GLU A 179 -8.48 10.13 -20.38
C GLU A 179 -9.95 10.54 -20.50
N ASN A 180 -10.87 9.62 -20.25
CA ASN A 180 -12.32 9.83 -20.43
C ASN A 180 -13.09 10.15 -19.14
N THR A 181 -12.40 10.27 -18.00
CA THR A 181 -13.03 10.63 -16.72
C THR A 181 -12.60 12.04 -16.31
N VAL A 182 -12.84 13.00 -17.20
CA VAL A 182 -12.77 14.43 -16.94
C VAL A 182 -14.20 14.95 -17.04
N PHE A 183 -14.82 15.21 -15.88
CA PHE A 183 -15.87 16.20 -15.73
C PHE A 183 -15.38 17.21 -14.70
#